data_AF-A0A940IWP5-F1
#
_entry.id   AF-A0A940IWP5-F1
#
_cell.length_a   1.000
_cell.length_b   1.000
_cell.length_c   1.000
_cell.angle_alpha   90.00
_cell.angle_beta   90.00
_cell.angle_gamma   90.00
#
_symmetry.space_group_name_H-M   'P 1'
#
loop_
_entity.id
_entity.type
_entity.pdbx_description
1 polymer ?
#
loop_
_entity_poly.entity_id
_entity_poly.type
_entity_poly.pdbx_seq_one_letter_code
_entity_poly.pdbx_strand_id
1 'polypeptide(L)'
;MATNLSKLKSSGKGTPPLVEEAEDVIKGNPRDEDKAPLRPLQVRVPESVFVEFSEQAGREFGFTHGAKKQLFLKMWQAYKAQSLKA
;
A
#
# COMPACT_ATOMS: atom_id res chain seq x y z
N MET A 1 38.93 41.90 19.73
CA MET A 1 38.05 40.73 19.94
C MET A 1 38.56 39.58 19.10
N ALA A 2 39.31 38.63 19.67
CA ALA A 2 39.86 37.49 18.92
C ALA A 2 38.86 36.32 18.93
N THR A 3 38.49 35.81 17.75
CA THR A 3 37.59 34.65 17.61
C THR A 3 38.33 33.36 17.94
N ASN A 4 37.87 32.66 18.98
CA ASN A 4 38.40 31.38 19.42
C ASN A 4 38.09 30.24 18.42
N LEU A 5 39.10 29.84 17.64
CA LEU A 5 39.07 28.76 16.63
C LEU A 5 38.91 27.35 17.21
N SER A 6 39.03 27.17 18.53
CA SER A 6 38.91 25.88 19.23
C SER A 6 37.50 25.29 19.22
N LYS A 7 36.48 26.05 18.83
CA LYS A 7 35.09 25.55 18.66
C LYS A 7 34.78 24.98 17.28
N LEU A 8 35.72 25.04 16.32
CA LEU A 8 35.47 24.62 14.94
C LEU A 8 35.78 23.13 14.69
N LYS A 9 36.46 22.46 15.63
CA LYS A 9 36.83 21.04 15.51
C LYS A 9 36.34 20.25 16.72
N SER A 10 35.02 20.24 16.92
CA SER A 10 34.42 19.37 17.91
C SER A 10 33.21 18.71 17.26
N SER A 11 33.39 17.43 16.97
CA SER A 11 32.38 16.48 16.51
C SER A 11 31.08 16.65 17.31
N GLY A 12 30.13 17.42 16.78
CA GLY A 12 28.94 17.82 17.53
C GLY A 12 27.93 18.56 16.65
N LYS A 13 26.80 17.87 16.41
CA LYS A 13 25.60 18.28 15.66
C LYS A 13 25.82 18.52 14.16
N GLY A 14 25.39 17.54 13.36
CA GLY A 14 25.35 17.62 11.89
C GLY A 14 26.36 16.73 11.17
N THR A 15 27.22 16.00 11.90
CA THR A 15 28.03 14.95 11.30
C THR A 15 27.09 13.81 10.88
N PRO A 16 27.05 13.43 9.59
CA PRO A 16 26.29 12.27 9.16
C PRO A 16 26.80 11.03 9.93
N PRO A 17 25.93 10.05 10.24
CA PRO A 17 26.38 8.78 10.80
C PRO A 17 27.44 8.16 9.88
N LEU A 18 28.38 7.41 10.47
CA LEU A 18 29.39 6.67 9.72
C LEU A 18 28.69 5.71 8.74
N VAL A 19 29.25 5.56 7.54
CA VAL A 19 28.65 4.77 6.45
C VAL A 19 28.36 3.31 6.87
N GLU A 20 29.06 2.79 7.86
CA GLU A 20 28.84 1.44 8.41
C GLU A 20 27.62 1.31 9.35
N GLU A 21 27.12 2.42 9.91
CA GLU A 21 25.92 2.46 10.77
C GLU A 21 24.64 2.80 9.99
N ALA A 22 24.76 3.26 8.75
CA ALA A 22 23.62 3.56 7.90
C ALA A 22 23.09 2.26 7.27
N GLU A 23 21.84 1.89 7.60
CA GLU A 23 21.17 0.76 6.97
C GLU A 23 21.18 0.92 5.44
N ASP A 24 21.63 -0.11 4.72
CA ASP A 24 21.66 -0.13 3.26
C ASP A 24 20.23 -0.25 2.71
N VAL A 25 19.56 0.90 2.56
CA VAL A 25 18.16 1.02 2.11
C VAL A 25 17.97 0.50 0.68
N ILE A 26 19.05 0.28 -0.09
CA ILE A 26 18.98 -0.30 -1.43
C ILE A 26 18.79 -1.82 -1.36
N LYS A 27 19.48 -2.51 -0.43
CA LYS A 27 19.30 -3.95 -0.21
C LYS A 27 18.01 -4.29 0.52
N GLY A 28 17.50 -3.38 1.34
CA GLY A 28 16.27 -3.57 2.09
C GLY A 28 14.98 -3.28 1.32
N ASN A 29 15.02 -3.10 -0.02
CA ASN A 29 13.89 -2.64 -0.84
C ASN A 29 12.56 -3.29 -0.39
N PRO A 30 11.70 -2.57 0.36
CA PRO A 30 10.50 -3.14 0.96
C PRO A 30 9.35 -3.25 -0.05
N ARG A 31 9.61 -2.93 -1.32
CA ARG A 31 8.63 -2.98 -2.38
C ARG A 31 8.50 -4.44 -2.78
N ASP A 32 7.37 -5.07 -2.45
CA ASP A 32 7.03 -6.43 -2.88
C ASP A 32 7.14 -6.54 -4.42
N GLU A 33 8.31 -6.95 -4.93
CA GLU A 33 8.55 -7.17 -6.36
C GLU A 33 7.76 -8.41 -6.86
N ASP A 34 7.29 -9.26 -5.94
CA ASP A 34 6.48 -10.44 -6.19
C ASP A 34 4.98 -10.17 -6.41
N LYS A 35 4.53 -8.90 -6.39
CA LYS A 35 3.12 -8.58 -6.68
C LYS A 35 2.82 -8.84 -8.16
N ALA A 36 2.07 -9.91 -8.41
CA ALA A 36 1.57 -10.24 -9.74
C ALA A 36 0.92 -9.02 -10.43
N PRO A 37 1.16 -8.82 -11.74
CA PRO A 37 0.65 -7.65 -12.45
C PRO A 37 -0.88 -7.63 -12.44
N LEU A 38 -1.45 -6.56 -11.87
CA LEU A 38 -2.89 -6.33 -11.83
C LEU A 38 -3.32 -5.52 -13.06
N ARG A 39 -4.39 -5.96 -13.74
CA ARG A 39 -5.05 -5.18 -14.81
C ARG A 39 -6.40 -4.67 -14.35
N PRO A 40 -6.81 -3.45 -14.71
CA PRO A 40 -8.11 -2.92 -14.34
C PRO A 40 -9.22 -3.65 -15.10
N LEU A 41 -10.20 -4.17 -14.38
CA LEU A 41 -11.43 -4.70 -14.95
C LEU A 41 -12.47 -3.57 -15.00
N GLN A 42 -12.80 -3.09 -16.20
CA GLN A 42 -13.81 -2.05 -16.41
C GLN A 42 -15.11 -2.67 -16.88
N VAL A 43 -16.17 -2.50 -16.11
CA VAL A 43 -17.52 -3.01 -16.42
C VAL A 43 -18.52 -1.88 -16.23
N ARG A 44 -19.49 -1.79 -17.14
CA ARG A 44 -20.64 -0.90 -16.99
C ARG A 44 -21.82 -1.71 -16.47
N VAL A 45 -22.45 -1.21 -15.41
CA VAL A 45 -23.64 -1.81 -14.80
C VAL A 45 -24.71 -0.74 -14.65
N PRO A 46 -25.99 -1.13 -14.55
CA PRO A 46 -27.06 -0.20 -14.22
C PRO A 46 -26.77 0.53 -12.90
N GLU A 47 -27.26 1.76 -12.79
CA GLU A 47 -27.05 2.60 -11.60
C GLU A 47 -27.61 1.96 -10.34
N SER A 48 -28.80 1.35 -10.41
CA SER A 48 -29.42 0.63 -9.30
C SER A 48 -28.50 -0.45 -8.73
N VAL A 49 -27.95 -1.29 -9.61
CA VAL A 49 -27.03 -2.37 -9.26
C VAL A 49 -25.74 -1.81 -8.66
N PHE A 50 -25.25 -0.68 -9.19
CA PHE A 50 -24.06 -0.04 -8.65
C PHE A 50 -24.27 0.49 -7.23
N VAL A 51 -25.42 1.12 -6.94
CA VAL A 51 -25.75 1.64 -5.62
C VAL A 51 -25.86 0.51 -4.61
N GLU A 52 -26.64 -0.53 -4.92
CA GLU A 52 -26.80 -1.72 -4.06
C GLU A 52 -25.45 -2.38 -3.75
N PHE A 53 -24.63 -2.59 -4.79
CA PHE A 53 -23.30 -3.17 -4.63
C PHE A 53 -22.38 -2.29 -3.76
N SER A 54 -22.47 -0.97 -3.92
CA SER A 54 -21.68 -0.01 -3.14
C SER A 54 -22.08 0.02 -1.68
N GLU A 55 -23.39 -0.02 -1.40
CA GLU A 55 -23.89 -0.10 -0.03
C GLU A 55 -23.48 -1.40 0.65
N GLN A 56 -23.60 -2.54 -0.04
CA GLN A 56 -23.22 -3.83 0.52
C GLN A 56 -21.72 -3.91 0.78
N ALA A 57 -20.89 -3.37 -0.12
CA ALA A 57 -19.46 -3.26 0.08
C ALA A 57 -19.13 -2.39 1.30
N GLY A 58 -19.81 -1.25 1.45
CA GLY A 58 -19.65 -0.34 2.58
C GLY A 58 -20.08 -0.95 3.92
N ARG A 59 -21.15 -1.77 3.93
CA ARG A 59 -21.61 -2.48 5.13
C ARG A 59 -20.67 -3.60 5.56
N GLU A 60 -20.13 -4.38 4.62
CA GLU A 60 -19.28 -5.54 4.95
C GLU A 60 -17.82 -5.17 5.24
N PHE A 61 -17.23 -4.27 4.46
CA PHE A 61 -15.80 -3.96 4.52
C PHE A 61 -15.51 -2.53 5.01
N GLY A 62 -16.54 -1.79 5.39
CA GLY A 62 -16.47 -0.37 5.72
C GLY A 62 -16.43 0.50 4.45
N PHE A 63 -16.79 1.78 4.59
CA PHE A 63 -16.75 2.77 3.51
C PHE A 63 -15.32 3.24 3.21
N THR A 64 -14.42 2.30 2.95
CA THR A 64 -12.99 2.53 2.72
C THR A 64 -12.61 2.34 1.24
N HIS A 65 -11.50 2.95 0.84
CA HIS A 65 -10.93 2.73 -0.49
C HIS A 65 -10.58 1.24 -0.68
N GLY A 66 -11.28 0.58 -1.59
CA GLY A 66 -11.06 -0.83 -1.91
C GLY A 66 -12.17 -1.79 -1.47
N ALA A 67 -13.15 -1.34 -0.69
CA ALA A 67 -14.28 -2.18 -0.25
C ALA A 67 -15.01 -2.86 -1.42
N LYS A 68 -15.27 -2.11 -2.50
CA LYS A 68 -15.88 -2.63 -3.74
C LYS A 68 -15.05 -3.73 -4.40
N LYS A 69 -13.72 -3.57 -4.41
CA LYS A 69 -12.79 -4.59 -4.93
C LYS A 69 -12.82 -5.85 -4.08
N GLN A 70 -12.83 -5.70 -2.75
CA GLN A 70 -12.88 -6.83 -1.83
C GLN A 70 -14.19 -7.61 -1.97
N LEU A 71 -15.33 -6.90 -2.04
CA LEU A 71 -16.62 -7.52 -2.28
C LEU A 71 -16.65 -8.29 -3.62
N PHE A 72 -16.14 -7.68 -4.70
CA PHE A 72 -16.06 -8.34 -6.00
C PHE A 72 -15.23 -9.63 -5.94
N LEU A 73 -14.05 -9.60 -5.31
CA LEU A 73 -13.19 -10.77 -5.18
C LEU A 73 -13.85 -11.88 -4.34
N LYS A 74 -14.56 -11.53 -3.27
CA LYS A 74 -15.34 -12.46 -2.45
C LYS A 74 -16.44 -13.14 -3.28
N MET A 75 -17.23 -12.36 -4.01
CA MET A 75 -18.29 -12.89 -4.89
C MET A 75 -17.70 -13.80 -5.98
N TRP A 76 -16.57 -13.42 -6.57
CA TRP A 76 -15.90 -14.20 -7.60
C TRP A 76 -15.39 -15.55 -7.09
N GLN A 77 -14.82 -15.58 -5.87
CA GLN A 77 -14.40 -16.83 -5.23
C GLN A 77 -15.60 -17.73 -4.94
N ALA A 78 -16.69 -17.17 -4.41
CA ALA A 78 -17.93 -17.92 -4.16
C ALA A 78 -18.53 -18.48 -5.46
N TYR A 79 -18.58 -17.69 -6.52
CA TYR A 79 -19.04 -18.11 -7.84
C TYR A 79 -18.19 -19.26 -8.40
N LYS A 80 -16.85 -19.15 -8.35
CA LYS A 80 -15.95 -20.24 -8.77
C LYS A 80 -16.17 -21.51 -7.97
N ALA A 81 -16.34 -21.40 -6.65
CA ALA A 81 -16.59 -22.54 -5.79
C ALA A 81 -17.92 -23.23 -6.11
N GLN A 82 -18.93 -22.47 -6.54
CA GLN A 82 -20.21 -23.00 -7.00
C GLN A 82 -20.11 -23.62 -8.39
N SER A 83 -19.43 -22.96 -9.34
CA SER A 83 -19.29 -23.44 -10.72
C SER A 83 -18.41 -24.67 -10.88
N LEU A 84 -17.49 -24.94 -9.94
CA LEU A 84 -16.72 -26.18 -9.90
C LEU A 84 -17.47 -27.36 -9.24
N LYS A 85 -18.58 -27.08 -8.55
CA LYS A 85 -19.43 -28.12 -7.92
C LYS A 85 -20.62 -28.54 -8.79
N ALA A 86 -20.88 -27.83 -9.89
CA ALA A 86 -21.91 -28.13 -10.87
C ALA A 86 -21.31 -28.88 -12.06
#